data_AF-B7E6H4-F1
#
_entry.id   AF-B7E6H4-F1
#
_cell.length_a   1.000
_cell.length_b   1.000
_cell.length_c   1.000
_cell.angle_alpha   90.00
_cell.angle_beta   90.00
_cell.angle_gamma   90.00
#
_symmetry.space_group_name_H-M   'P 1'
#
loop_
_entity.id
_entity.type
_entity.pdbx_description
1 polymer ?
#
loop_
_entity_poly.entity_id
_entity_poly.type
_entity_poly.pdbx_seq_one_letter_code
_entity_poly.pdbx_strand_id
1 'polypeptide(L)'
;MFEHDLRRVRGFEINKMAEDGNCLFRAVADQVYGDPEAYDMARQMCVDYMERERDHFSQFMTEGFTSYCRRKRRDKVYGNNMEIQAFAEMYNRPIHIYSYSTEPINIFQGSYNTDVPPIRLSYHHGNHYNSVVDPRGLTVGAGLGFSSLRGTNNVDRDQVKAAIKAQQDQQIENALLAEGRLYSDLELTEKEIERMVMEASRAEYLKQQQQQLNFRESSTSGAEPSSSAAISGSSRSAGTADRVGEECFVLPDTVLTRSMQLLLAMGFNYIQVMEAYSIFGEDVDSMIYYLVEMGGTGASAGGSNRRKGKAAE
;
A
#
# COMPACT_ATOMS: atom_id res chain seq x y z
N MET A 1 37.32 25.89 15.40
CA MET A 1 37.63 25.24 16.69
C MET A 1 36.99 23.85 16.76
N PHE A 2 35.66 23.76 16.62
CA PHE A 2 34.91 22.48 16.64
C PHE A 2 35.49 21.34 15.79
N GLU A 3 35.69 21.53 14.48
CA GLU A 3 36.22 20.47 13.59
C GLU A 3 37.60 19.96 14.03
N HIS A 4 38.47 20.88 14.44
CA HIS A 4 39.80 20.55 14.96
C HIS A 4 39.71 19.75 16.27
N ASP A 5 38.79 20.11 17.17
CA ASP A 5 38.59 19.39 18.43
C ASP A 5 38.00 18.01 18.22
N LEU A 6 37.04 17.87 17.30
CA LEU A 6 36.45 16.58 16.95
C LEU A 6 37.52 15.63 16.39
N ARG A 7 38.40 16.13 15.52
CA ARG A 7 39.53 15.37 15.00
C ARG A 7 40.55 15.01 16.08
N ARG A 8 40.92 15.95 16.95
CA ARG A 8 41.91 15.72 18.00
C ARG A 8 41.44 14.75 19.07
N VAL A 9 40.18 14.86 19.52
CA VAL A 9 39.64 14.09 20.65
C VAL A 9 39.09 12.75 20.20
N ARG A 10 38.33 12.71 19.08
CA ARG A 10 37.67 11.49 18.60
C ARG A 10 38.38 10.84 17.41
N GLY A 11 39.24 11.58 16.71
CA GLY A 11 39.85 11.11 15.46
C GLY A 11 38.90 11.17 14.26
N PHE A 12 37.77 11.88 14.37
CA PHE A 12 36.78 11.97 13.29
C PHE A 12 37.04 13.17 12.39
N GLU A 13 36.66 13.03 11.12
CA GLU A 13 36.79 14.07 10.11
C GLU A 13 35.41 14.46 9.57
N ILE A 14 35.20 15.75 9.31
CA ILE A 14 33.93 16.25 8.77
C ILE A 14 34.03 16.24 7.24
N ASN A 15 33.18 15.44 6.61
CA ASN A 15 32.98 15.48 5.18
C ASN A 15 31.86 16.48 4.85
N LYS A 16 32.21 17.55 4.13
CA LYS A 16 31.31 18.67 3.86
C LYS A 16 30.33 18.34 2.74
N MET A 17 29.05 18.48 3.02
CA MET A 17 27.95 18.32 2.08
C MET A 17 27.63 19.65 1.40
N ALA A 18 26.96 19.58 0.24
CA ALA A 18 26.40 20.77 -0.38
C ALA A 18 25.44 21.50 0.59
N GLU A 19 25.54 22.82 0.66
CA GLU A 19 24.67 23.68 1.48
C GLU A 19 23.32 23.91 0.79
N ASP A 20 22.60 22.82 0.53
CA ASP A 20 21.23 22.83 0.00
C ASP A 20 20.26 22.15 0.97
N GLY A 21 18.97 22.15 0.62
CA GLY A 21 17.95 21.45 1.40
C GLY A 21 18.05 19.92 1.35
N ASN A 22 19.07 19.36 0.71
CA ASN A 22 19.35 17.93 0.67
C ASN A 22 20.43 17.51 1.67
N CYS A 23 21.10 18.45 2.35
CA CYS A 23 22.28 18.19 3.20
C CYS A 23 22.10 17.03 4.20
N LEU A 24 20.94 16.90 4.87
CA LEU A 24 20.68 15.75 5.76
C LEU A 24 20.75 14.43 5.00
N PHE A 25 20.01 14.33 3.90
CA PHE A 25 19.93 13.11 3.08
C PHE A 25 21.28 12.78 2.45
N ARG A 26 22.03 13.80 2.02
CA ARG A 26 23.42 13.65 1.53
C ARG A 26 24.35 13.11 2.60
N ALA A 27 24.30 13.69 3.81
CA ALA A 27 25.14 13.25 4.92
C ALA A 27 24.82 11.80 5.35
N VAL A 28 23.55 11.43 5.39
CA VAL A 28 23.13 10.05 5.68
C VAL A 28 23.54 9.10 4.54
N ALA A 29 23.36 9.51 3.29
CA ALA A 29 23.77 8.71 2.13
C ALA A 29 25.28 8.47 2.09
N ASP A 30 26.10 9.47 2.44
CA ASP A 30 27.55 9.33 2.60
C ASP A 30 27.89 8.33 3.73
N GLN A 31 27.21 8.40 4.87
CA GLN A 31 27.45 7.50 6.00
C GLN A 31 27.02 6.04 5.76
N VAL A 32 25.99 5.83 4.93
CA VAL A 32 25.40 4.50 4.71
C VAL A 32 25.91 3.87 3.41
N TYR A 33 25.96 4.64 2.33
CA TYR A 33 26.31 4.17 0.99
C TYR A 33 27.71 4.61 0.53
N GLY A 34 28.36 5.53 1.25
CA GLY A 34 29.64 6.10 0.82
C GLY A 34 29.51 7.03 -0.39
N ASP A 35 28.29 7.48 -0.70
CA ASP A 35 28.00 8.30 -1.86
C ASP A 35 26.94 9.36 -1.53
N PRO A 36 27.32 10.65 -1.38
CA PRO A 36 26.36 11.71 -1.10
C PRO A 36 25.42 12.00 -2.27
N GLU A 37 25.71 11.54 -3.49
CA GLU A 37 24.79 11.70 -4.64
C GLU A 37 23.63 10.70 -4.60
N ALA A 38 23.68 9.69 -3.72
CA ALA A 38 22.56 8.79 -3.46
C ALA A 38 21.46 9.41 -2.56
N TYR A 39 21.50 10.72 -2.33
CA TYR A 39 20.59 11.42 -1.41
C TYR A 39 19.11 11.30 -1.80
N ASP A 40 18.79 11.29 -3.10
CA ASP A 40 17.40 11.20 -3.55
C ASP A 40 16.83 9.82 -3.24
N MET A 41 17.60 8.76 -3.49
CA MET A 41 17.23 7.40 -3.08
C MET A 41 17.03 7.32 -1.56
N ALA A 42 17.97 7.86 -0.78
CA ALA A 42 17.85 7.91 0.68
C ALA A 42 16.60 8.68 1.14
N ARG A 43 16.24 9.78 0.46
CA ARG A 43 15.03 10.56 0.70
C ARG A 43 13.78 9.74 0.44
N GLN A 44 13.67 9.08 -0.71
CA GLN A 44 12.49 8.28 -1.04
C GLN A 44 12.31 7.14 -0.03
N MET A 45 13.37 6.37 0.25
CA MET A 45 13.32 5.28 1.24
C MET A 45 12.93 5.76 2.64
N CYS A 46 13.44 6.91 3.07
CA CYS A 46 13.06 7.49 4.35
C CYS A 46 11.56 7.78 4.42
N VAL A 47 11.00 8.43 3.39
CA VAL A 47 9.58 8.79 3.38
C VAL A 47 8.70 7.55 3.21
N ASP A 48 9.11 6.58 2.40
CA ASP A 48 8.41 5.31 2.24
C ASP A 48 8.36 4.52 3.56
N TYR A 49 9.46 4.50 4.32
CA TYR A 49 9.49 3.91 5.66
C TYR A 49 8.51 4.63 6.60
N MET A 50 8.51 5.96 6.60
CA MET A 50 7.58 6.74 7.41
C MET A 50 6.12 6.43 7.05
N GLU A 51 5.80 6.33 5.75
CA GLU A 51 4.45 5.99 5.28
C GLU A 51 4.03 4.57 5.68
N ARG A 52 4.94 3.60 5.66
CA ARG A 52 4.68 2.24 6.15
C ARG A 52 4.38 2.23 7.65
N GLU A 53 5.15 2.99 8.43
CA GLU A 53 4.99 3.12 9.89
C GLU A 53 4.12 4.34 10.27
N ARG A 54 3.11 4.65 9.46
CA ARG A 54 2.27 5.85 9.60
C ARG A 54 1.74 6.05 11.02
N ASP A 55 1.25 4.99 11.65
CA ASP A 55 0.61 5.07 12.96
C ASP A 55 1.60 5.45 14.07
N HIS A 56 2.88 5.15 13.89
CA HIS A 56 3.96 5.57 14.79
C HIS A 56 4.33 7.05 14.54
N PHE A 57 4.62 7.42 13.30
CA PHE A 57 5.13 8.76 12.99
C PHE A 57 4.06 9.86 13.06
N SER A 58 2.81 9.55 12.72
CA SER A 58 1.71 10.54 12.70
C SER A 58 1.44 11.15 14.07
N GLN A 59 1.73 10.44 15.16
CA GLN A 59 1.54 10.92 16.53
C GLN A 59 2.44 12.11 16.89
N PHE A 60 3.57 12.25 16.19
CA PHE A 60 4.56 13.29 16.43
C PHE A 60 4.44 14.45 15.42
N MET A 61 3.41 14.44 14.55
CA MET A 61 3.18 15.48 13.55
C MET A 61 2.01 16.38 13.92
N THR A 62 2.19 17.68 13.74
CA THR A 62 1.13 18.69 13.94
C THR A 62 0.36 19.00 12.66
N GLU A 63 0.89 18.61 11.49
CA GLU A 63 0.25 18.77 10.19
C GLU A 63 -0.27 17.42 9.65
N GLY A 64 -1.07 17.47 8.57
CA GLY A 64 -1.58 16.25 7.94
C GLY A 64 -0.44 15.35 7.41
N PHE A 65 -0.38 14.12 7.91
CA PHE A 65 0.70 13.15 7.61
C PHE A 65 0.95 12.95 6.10
N THR A 66 -0.11 12.76 5.31
CA THR A 66 0.01 12.57 3.86
C THR A 66 0.60 13.80 3.17
N SER A 67 0.20 15.00 3.59
CA SER A 67 0.73 16.27 3.08
C SER A 67 2.19 16.47 3.47
N TYR A 68 2.56 16.08 4.69
CA TYR A 68 3.94 16.06 5.18
C TYR A 68 4.82 15.19 4.28
N CYS A 69 4.43 13.93 4.06
CA CYS A 69 5.20 12.98 3.26
C CYS A 69 5.35 13.45 1.81
N ARG A 70 4.24 13.91 1.19
CA ARG A 70 4.27 14.47 -0.17
C ARG A 70 5.21 15.67 -0.30
N ARG A 71 5.30 16.52 0.73
CA ARG A 71 6.23 17.65 0.76
C ARG A 71 7.66 17.18 0.95
N LYS A 72 7.91 16.21 1.84
CA LYS A 72 9.25 15.69 2.14
C LYS A 72 9.89 14.89 1.00
N ARG A 73 9.09 14.31 0.10
CA ARG A 73 9.59 13.69 -1.14
C ARG A 73 10.21 14.67 -2.13
N ARG A 74 9.90 15.97 -2.04
CA ARG A 74 10.38 16.97 -3.00
C ARG A 74 11.85 17.28 -2.79
N ASP A 75 12.57 17.49 -3.90
CA ASP A 75 13.97 17.90 -3.89
C ASP A 75 14.16 19.20 -3.09
N LYS A 76 15.31 19.30 -2.39
CA LYS A 76 15.71 20.45 -1.58
C LYS A 76 14.74 20.83 -0.45
N VAL A 77 13.82 19.95 -0.06
CA VAL A 77 13.09 20.11 1.19
C VAL A 77 13.94 19.57 2.34
N TYR A 78 14.26 20.45 3.29
CA TYR A 78 15.07 20.14 4.46
C TYR A 78 14.49 18.98 5.27
N GLY A 79 15.37 18.05 5.64
CA GLY A 79 15.08 17.04 6.65
C GLY A 79 15.24 17.60 8.07
N ASN A 80 14.60 16.95 9.04
CA ASN A 80 14.59 17.33 10.45
C ASN A 80 14.57 16.06 11.33
N ASN A 81 14.31 16.21 12.63
CA ASN A 81 14.30 15.13 13.61
C ASN A 81 13.43 13.92 13.21
N MET A 82 12.31 14.12 12.53
CA MET A 82 11.45 13.01 12.08
C MET A 82 12.16 12.10 11.07
N GLU A 83 12.83 12.69 10.08
CA GLU A 83 13.62 11.91 9.13
C GLU A 83 14.84 11.27 9.78
N ILE A 84 15.47 11.96 10.74
CA ILE A 84 16.59 11.39 11.52
C ILE A 84 16.11 10.15 12.28
N GLN A 85 14.94 10.21 12.94
CA GLN A 85 14.37 9.07 13.63
C GLN A 85 14.05 7.93 12.67
N ALA A 86 13.40 8.24 11.54
CA ALA A 86 13.09 7.26 10.51
C ALA A 86 14.37 6.56 9.99
N PHE A 87 15.45 7.30 9.75
CA PHE A 87 16.73 6.71 9.36
C PHE A 87 17.34 5.84 10.46
N ALA A 88 17.25 6.26 11.72
CA ALA A 88 17.78 5.48 12.84
C ALA A 88 17.10 4.11 12.95
N GLU A 89 15.77 4.09 12.82
CA GLU A 89 14.97 2.88 12.85
C GLU A 89 15.15 2.03 11.59
N MET A 90 15.07 2.65 10.39
CA MET A 90 15.17 1.96 9.10
C MET A 90 16.51 1.23 8.92
N TYR A 91 17.62 1.85 9.35
CA TYR A 91 18.94 1.22 9.29
C TYR A 91 19.33 0.45 10.55
N ASN A 92 18.46 0.42 11.55
CA ASN A 92 18.72 -0.16 12.87
C ASN A 92 20.09 0.31 13.43
N ARG A 93 20.35 1.62 13.34
CA ARG A 93 21.62 2.24 13.76
C ARG A 93 21.33 3.54 14.51
N PRO A 94 21.96 3.76 15.67
CA PRO A 94 21.83 5.04 16.36
C PRO A 94 22.46 6.16 15.51
N ILE A 95 21.84 7.34 15.53
CA ILE A 95 22.38 8.54 14.89
C ILE A 95 22.96 9.47 15.95
N HIS A 96 24.26 9.75 15.85
CA HIS A 96 24.98 10.69 16.70
C HIS A 96 25.12 12.03 15.98
N ILE A 97 24.62 13.10 16.60
CA ILE A 97 24.72 14.46 16.05
C ILE A 97 25.67 15.29 16.89
N TYR A 98 26.77 15.74 16.29
CA TYR A 98 27.75 16.61 16.93
C TYR A 98 27.46 18.07 16.57
N SER A 99 27.34 18.93 17.58
CA SER A 99 27.06 20.36 17.38
C SER A 99 27.96 21.19 18.28
N TYR A 100 29.04 21.74 17.72
CA TYR A 100 30.03 22.55 18.43
C TYR A 100 30.58 21.92 19.73
N SER A 101 30.49 20.58 19.86
CA SER A 101 30.88 19.77 21.01
C SER A 101 31.38 18.41 20.55
N THR A 102 32.34 17.83 21.27
CA THR A 102 32.88 16.48 21.00
C THR A 102 32.02 15.35 21.54
N GLU A 103 30.98 15.67 22.30
CA GLU A 103 29.94 14.75 22.73
C GLU A 103 28.72 14.87 21.82
N PRO A 104 28.12 13.75 21.37
CA PRO A 104 26.94 13.78 20.55
C PRO A 104 25.70 14.17 21.36
N ILE A 105 24.73 14.79 20.69
CA ILE A 105 23.40 15.03 21.24
C ILE A 105 22.64 13.70 21.22
N ASN A 106 22.20 13.25 22.40
CA ASN A 106 21.32 12.08 22.52
C ASN A 106 19.88 12.51 22.26
N ILE A 107 19.38 12.32 21.04
CA ILE A 107 18.04 12.77 20.64
C ILE A 107 16.98 11.68 20.88
N PHE A 108 17.35 10.40 20.83
CA PHE A 108 16.39 9.30 20.90
C PHE A 108 16.74 8.31 22.01
N GLN A 109 15.85 8.15 22.99
CA GLN A 109 15.97 7.14 24.06
C GLN A 109 15.53 5.76 23.54
N GLY A 110 16.35 5.13 22.71
CA GLY A 110 16.25 3.71 22.39
C GLY A 110 17.57 3.04 22.75
N SER A 111 17.54 1.91 23.48
CA SER A 111 18.75 1.10 23.66
C SER A 111 19.10 0.42 22.35
N TYR A 112 19.81 1.12 21.46
CA TYR A 112 20.38 0.55 20.24
C TYR A 112 21.61 -0.30 20.61
N ASN A 113 21.37 -1.46 21.21
CA ASN A 113 22.42 -2.47 21.45
C ASN A 113 22.71 -3.17 20.13
N THR A 114 23.45 -2.49 19.25
CA THR A 114 23.88 -3.05 17.96
C THR A 114 25.40 -3.03 17.91
N ASP A 115 26.01 -4.11 17.40
CA ASP A 115 27.45 -4.19 17.13
C ASP A 115 27.87 -3.33 15.91
N VAL A 116 26.96 -2.46 15.46
CA VAL A 116 27.07 -1.65 14.25
C VAL A 116 27.39 -0.22 14.68
N PRO A 117 28.46 0.39 14.16
CA PRO A 117 28.79 1.77 14.50
C PRO A 117 27.65 2.76 14.18
N PRO A 118 27.46 3.81 14.99
CA PRO A 118 26.43 4.81 14.74
C PRO A 118 26.63 5.50 13.39
N ILE A 119 25.54 6.03 12.83
CA ILE A 119 25.60 7.05 11.77
C ILE A 119 25.99 8.35 12.47
N ARG A 120 27.03 9.03 11.99
CA ARG A 120 27.53 10.25 12.63
C ARG A 120 27.34 11.45 11.72
N LEU A 121 26.69 12.48 12.26
CA LEU A 121 26.39 13.73 11.58
C LEU A 121 26.97 14.89 12.39
N SER A 122 27.30 15.99 11.73
CA SER A 122 27.58 17.25 12.41
C SER A 122 26.60 18.32 11.97
N TYR A 123 26.13 19.11 12.93
CA TYR A 123 25.10 20.13 12.73
C TYR A 123 25.71 21.52 12.85
N HIS A 124 25.47 22.35 11.84
CA HIS A 124 26.06 23.67 11.70
C HIS A 124 25.00 24.70 11.31
N HIS A 125 25.19 25.94 11.75
CA HIS A 125 24.44 27.12 11.29
C HIS A 125 22.90 27.04 11.40
N GLY A 126 22.36 26.12 12.21
CA GLY A 126 20.94 26.01 12.50
C GLY A 126 20.08 25.31 11.43
N ASN A 127 20.67 24.78 10.36
CA ASN A 127 19.94 24.02 9.34
C ASN A 127 20.80 23.10 8.46
N HIS A 128 22.12 23.02 8.69
CA HIS A 128 23.02 22.33 7.79
C HIS A 128 23.65 21.10 8.45
N TYR A 129 23.63 19.98 7.73
CA TYR A 129 24.19 18.71 8.17
C TYR A 129 25.38 18.31 7.30
N ASN A 130 26.45 17.87 7.95
CA ASN A 130 27.62 17.27 7.33
C ASN A 130 27.81 15.84 7.83
N SER A 131 28.47 15.02 7.02
CA SER A 131 28.85 13.66 7.40
C SER A 131 30.08 13.68 8.31
N VAL A 132 30.14 12.81 9.31
CA VAL A 132 31.29 12.68 10.21
C VAL A 132 31.88 11.29 10.06
N VAL A 133 33.06 11.21 9.44
CA VAL A 133 33.70 9.95 9.08
C VAL A 133 34.76 9.61 10.13
N ASP A 134 34.88 8.32 10.44
CA ASP A 134 36.03 7.80 11.19
C ASP A 134 37.02 7.17 10.19
N PRO A 135 38.17 7.81 9.91
CA PRO A 135 39.15 7.27 8.98
C PRO A 135 39.71 5.90 9.39
N ARG A 136 39.58 5.52 10.68
CA ARG A 136 40.08 4.26 11.23
C ARG A 136 39.03 3.15 11.24
N GLY A 137 37.78 3.48 10.93
CA GLY A 137 36.66 2.54 10.97
C GLY A 137 35.62 2.93 9.94
N LEU A 138 35.77 2.41 8.71
CA LEU A 138 34.80 2.59 7.64
C LEU A 138 33.48 1.90 8.01
N THR A 139 32.38 2.66 8.00
CA THR A 139 31.04 2.22 8.41
C THR A 139 30.06 2.11 7.24
N VAL A 140 30.56 2.33 6.01
CA VAL A 140 29.80 2.23 4.77
C VAL A 140 29.30 0.79 4.62
N GLY A 141 28.00 0.64 4.32
CA GLY A 141 27.34 -0.66 4.21
C GLY A 141 26.94 -1.31 5.55
N ALA A 142 27.33 -0.73 6.69
CA ALA A 142 27.00 -1.28 7.99
C ALA A 142 25.50 -1.07 8.31
N GLY A 143 24.81 -2.13 8.75
CA GLY A 143 23.35 -2.11 9.04
C GLY A 143 22.44 -2.54 7.87
N LEU A 144 22.99 -2.69 6.66
CA LEU A 144 22.24 -3.12 5.47
C LEU A 144 22.17 -4.67 5.33
N GLY A 145 22.46 -5.42 6.38
CA GLY A 145 22.43 -6.89 6.38
C GLY A 145 23.63 -7.58 5.71
N PHE A 146 24.69 -6.84 5.36
CA PHE A 146 25.90 -7.39 4.72
C PHE A 146 26.88 -8.03 5.73
N SER A 147 26.43 -9.02 6.49
CA SER A 147 27.29 -9.75 7.45
C SER A 147 28.49 -10.46 6.78
N SER A 148 28.45 -10.68 5.47
CA SER A 148 29.48 -11.38 4.69
C SER A 148 30.67 -10.51 4.25
N LEU A 149 30.57 -9.17 4.34
CA LEU A 149 31.64 -8.25 3.93
C LEU A 149 32.48 -7.73 5.11
N ARG A 150 32.25 -8.27 6.31
CA ARG A 150 32.97 -7.88 7.51
C ARG A 150 34.41 -8.40 7.44
N GLY A 151 35.36 -7.55 7.03
CA GLY A 151 36.79 -7.77 7.34
C GLY A 151 37.80 -7.71 6.19
N THR A 152 37.51 -7.11 5.03
CA THR A 152 38.57 -6.83 4.04
C THR A 152 38.70 -5.34 3.78
N ASN A 153 39.89 -4.81 4.04
CA ASN A 153 40.23 -3.39 4.00
C ASN A 153 40.19 -2.76 2.59
N ASN A 154 39.60 -3.43 1.60
CA ASN A 154 39.46 -2.99 0.21
C ASN A 154 38.16 -3.57 -0.36
N VAL A 155 37.01 -3.01 0.01
CA VAL A 155 35.74 -3.30 -0.67
C VAL A 155 35.62 -2.29 -1.81
N ASP A 156 35.72 -2.78 -3.04
CA ASP A 156 35.60 -1.95 -4.24
C ASP A 156 34.17 -1.42 -4.40
N ARG A 157 34.01 -0.17 -4.83
CA ARG A 157 32.70 0.51 -4.94
C ARG A 157 31.72 -0.29 -5.81
N ASP A 158 32.25 -1.00 -6.80
CA ASP A 158 31.46 -1.82 -7.71
C ASP A 158 30.98 -3.12 -7.04
N GLN A 159 31.70 -3.66 -6.06
CA GLN A 159 31.23 -4.81 -5.26
C GLN A 159 30.08 -4.42 -4.34
N VAL A 160 30.12 -3.23 -3.73
CA VAL A 160 29.00 -2.72 -2.92
C VAL A 160 27.77 -2.50 -3.79
N LYS A 161 27.93 -1.89 -4.97
CA LYS A 161 26.84 -1.72 -5.94
C LYS A 161 26.28 -3.05 -6.41
N ALA A 162 27.13 -4.03 -6.72
CA ALA A 162 26.70 -5.36 -7.12
C ALA A 162 25.92 -6.08 -6.00
N ALA A 163 26.36 -5.96 -4.75
CA ALA A 163 25.68 -6.52 -3.59
C ALA A 163 24.30 -5.87 -3.35
N ILE A 164 24.20 -4.54 -3.48
CA ILE A 164 22.93 -3.81 -3.37
C ILE A 164 21.96 -4.25 -4.49
N LYS A 165 22.46 -4.35 -5.73
CA LYS A 165 21.64 -4.78 -6.86
C LYS A 165 21.16 -6.22 -6.70
N ALA A 166 22.04 -7.14 -6.31
CA ALA A 166 21.68 -8.54 -6.08
C ALA A 166 20.61 -8.68 -4.98
N GLN A 167 20.67 -7.85 -3.93
CA GLN A 167 19.65 -7.81 -2.90
C GLN A 167 18.30 -7.30 -3.43
N GLN A 168 18.30 -6.22 -4.23
CA GLN A 168 17.07 -5.73 -4.87
C GLN A 168 16.46 -6.79 -5.78
N ASP A 169 17.27 -7.46 -6.59
CA ASP A 169 16.84 -8.56 -7.47
C ASP A 169 16.24 -9.71 -6.64
N GLN A 170 16.84 -10.07 -5.51
CA GLN A 170 16.32 -11.10 -4.61
C GLN A 170 14.98 -10.71 -3.95
N GLN A 171 14.81 -9.44 -3.57
CA GLN A 171 13.53 -8.95 -3.02
C GLN A 171 12.42 -9.00 -4.08
N ILE A 172 12.73 -8.64 -5.32
CA ILE A 172 11.80 -8.74 -6.45
C ILE A 172 11.43 -10.21 -6.68
N GLU A 173 12.40 -11.13 -6.67
CA GLU A 173 12.16 -12.57 -6.84
C GLU A 173 11.26 -13.13 -5.73
N ASN A 174 11.51 -12.78 -4.47
CA ASN A 174 10.68 -13.20 -3.34
C ASN A 174 9.25 -12.66 -3.43
N ALA A 175 9.07 -11.39 -3.84
CA ALA A 175 7.75 -10.79 -4.04
C ALA A 175 6.99 -11.51 -5.17
N LEU A 176 7.66 -11.78 -6.29
CA LEU A 176 7.07 -12.50 -7.42
C LEU A 176 6.69 -13.94 -7.05
N LEU A 177 7.53 -14.63 -6.26
CA LEU A 177 7.23 -15.97 -5.74
C LEU A 177 6.01 -15.98 -4.80
N ALA A 178 5.89 -14.96 -3.93
CA ALA A 178 4.75 -14.83 -3.03
C ALA A 178 3.46 -14.56 -3.82
N GLU A 179 3.51 -13.67 -4.80
CA GLU A 179 2.40 -13.39 -5.71
C GLU A 179 1.99 -14.64 -6.49
N GLY A 180 2.95 -15.40 -7.03
CA GLY A 180 2.68 -16.66 -7.73
C GLY A 180 2.01 -17.71 -6.86
N ARG A 181 2.39 -17.81 -5.57
CA ARG A 181 1.70 -18.69 -4.61
C ARG A 181 0.26 -18.23 -4.35
N LEU A 182 0.07 -16.92 -4.19
CA LEU A 182 -1.25 -16.34 -3.95
C LEU A 182 -2.20 -16.58 -5.14
N TYR A 183 -1.70 -16.44 -6.37
CA TYR A 183 -2.46 -16.79 -7.58
C TYR A 183 -2.83 -18.26 -7.64
N SER A 184 -1.90 -19.16 -7.30
CA SER A 184 -2.18 -20.61 -7.26
C SER A 184 -3.26 -20.96 -6.24
N ASP A 185 -3.22 -20.35 -5.05
CA ASP A 185 -4.21 -20.56 -4.01
C ASP A 185 -5.59 -20.01 -4.43
N LEU A 186 -5.61 -18.82 -5.06
CA LEU A 186 -6.82 -18.22 -5.59
C LEU A 186 -7.47 -19.10 -6.67
N GLU A 187 -6.69 -19.59 -7.64
CA GLU A 187 -7.17 -20.48 -8.70
C GLU A 187 -7.77 -21.78 -8.12
N LEU A 188 -7.17 -22.31 -7.04
CA LEU A 188 -7.68 -23.50 -6.36
C LEU A 188 -9.04 -23.23 -5.70
N THR A 189 -9.17 -22.08 -5.04
CA THR A 189 -10.44 -21.66 -4.41
C THR A 189 -11.53 -21.37 -5.43
N GLU A 190 -11.20 -20.77 -6.57
CA GLU A 190 -12.13 -20.50 -7.65
C GLU A 190 -12.72 -21.81 -8.21
N LYS A 191 -11.87 -22.80 -8.50
CA LYS A 191 -12.33 -24.13 -8.97
C LYS A 191 -13.24 -24.83 -7.97
N GLU A 192 -12.95 -24.71 -6.68
CA GLU A 192 -13.78 -25.33 -5.64
C GLU A 192 -15.14 -24.65 -5.53
N ILE A 193 -15.19 -23.32 -5.63
CA ILE A 193 -16.44 -22.56 -5.68
C ILE A 193 -17.26 -22.96 -6.92
N GLU A 194 -16.65 -23.02 -8.10
CA GLU A 194 -17.32 -23.44 -9.34
C GLU A 194 -17.94 -24.84 -9.21
N ARG A 195 -17.20 -25.79 -8.63
CA ARG A 195 -17.68 -27.16 -8.38
C ARG A 195 -18.90 -27.15 -7.46
N MET A 196 -18.84 -26.43 -6.35
CA MET A 196 -19.95 -26.33 -5.40
C MET A 196 -21.20 -25.69 -6.02
N VAL A 197 -21.03 -24.61 -6.80
CA VAL A 197 -22.14 -23.94 -7.48
C VAL A 197 -22.80 -24.86 -8.49
N MET A 198 -22.00 -25.62 -9.27
CA MET A 198 -22.52 -26.57 -10.24
C MET A 198 -23.29 -27.72 -9.57
N GLU A 199 -22.76 -28.24 -8.46
CA GLU A 199 -23.43 -29.28 -7.67
C GLU A 199 -24.74 -28.80 -7.05
N ALA A 200 -24.74 -27.59 -6.47
CA ALA A 200 -25.93 -26.97 -5.91
C ALA A 200 -27.00 -26.75 -6.99
N SER A 201 -26.61 -26.18 -8.14
CA SER A 201 -27.51 -25.97 -9.27
C SER A 201 -28.10 -27.28 -9.79
N ARG A 202 -27.28 -28.34 -9.91
CA ARG A 202 -27.76 -29.67 -10.30
C ARG A 202 -28.76 -30.25 -9.30
N ALA A 203 -28.51 -30.08 -8.00
CA ALA A 203 -29.41 -30.56 -6.96
C ALA A 203 -30.75 -29.81 -6.97
N GLU A 204 -30.74 -28.50 -7.19
CA GLU A 204 -31.96 -27.70 -7.35
C GLU A 204 -32.76 -28.09 -8.59
N TYR A 205 -32.09 -28.29 -9.73
CA TYR A 205 -32.75 -28.74 -10.97
C TYR A 205 -33.47 -30.08 -10.76
N LEU A 206 -32.83 -31.04 -10.10
CA LEU A 206 -33.44 -32.34 -9.80
C LEU A 206 -34.64 -32.21 -8.85
N LYS A 207 -34.54 -31.38 -7.81
CA LYS A 207 -35.67 -31.10 -6.90
C LYS A 207 -36.85 -30.47 -7.65
N GLN A 208 -36.57 -29.54 -8.56
CA GLN A 208 -37.61 -28.86 -9.34
C GLN A 208 -38.27 -29.82 -10.34
N GLN A 209 -37.51 -30.73 -10.94
CA GLN A 209 -38.04 -31.79 -11.81
C GLN A 209 -38.89 -32.79 -11.03
N GLN A 210 -38.47 -33.20 -9.83
CA GLN A 210 -39.30 -34.03 -8.92
C GLN A 210 -40.57 -33.31 -8.49
N GLN A 211 -40.51 -32.01 -8.17
CA GLN A 211 -41.71 -31.23 -7.85
C GLN A 211 -42.67 -31.14 -9.03
N GLN A 212 -42.18 -30.96 -10.25
CA GLN A 212 -43.02 -30.96 -11.47
C GLN A 212 -43.64 -32.34 -11.74
N LEU A 213 -42.91 -33.44 -11.51
CA LEU A 213 -43.44 -34.80 -11.64
C LEU A 213 -44.51 -35.09 -10.56
N ASN A 214 -44.26 -34.71 -9.31
CA ASN A 214 -45.23 -34.83 -8.21
C ASN A 214 -46.51 -33.99 -8.45
N PHE A 215 -46.39 -32.83 -9.10
CA PHE A 215 -47.54 -32.00 -9.50
C PHE A 215 -48.35 -32.63 -10.65
N ARG A 216 -47.66 -33.34 -11.56
CA ARG A 216 -48.27 -33.99 -12.72
C ARG A 216 -48.97 -35.30 -12.36
N GLU A 217 -48.44 -36.07 -11.41
CA GLU A 217 -49.09 -37.27 -10.85
C GLU A 217 -50.32 -36.92 -9.98
N SER A 218 -50.30 -35.77 -9.30
CA SER A 218 -51.48 -35.27 -8.56
C SER A 218 -52.61 -34.79 -9.47
N SER A 219 -52.35 -34.58 -10.76
CA SER A 219 -53.34 -34.11 -11.75
C SER A 219 -54.00 -35.25 -12.55
N THR A 220 -53.62 -36.51 -12.30
CA THR A 220 -54.19 -37.69 -12.96
C THR A 220 -54.71 -38.72 -11.94
N SER A 221 -55.66 -38.32 -11.09
CA SER A 221 -56.56 -39.29 -10.45
C SER A 221 -58.01 -38.86 -10.68
N GLY A 222 -58.76 -39.78 -11.30
CA GLY A 222 -60.07 -39.56 -11.87
C GLY A 222 -61.15 -39.25 -10.84
N ALA A 223 -62.16 -38.53 -11.33
CA ALA A 223 -63.40 -38.18 -10.66
C ALA A 223 -64.21 -39.40 -10.19
N GLU A 224 -64.99 -39.21 -9.13
CA GLU A 224 -66.43 -39.52 -8.97
C GLU A 224 -66.87 -39.04 -7.55
N PRO A 225 -68.18 -38.87 -7.24
CA PRO A 225 -68.68 -37.65 -6.62
C PRO A 225 -69.39 -37.87 -5.26
N SER A 226 -69.99 -36.78 -4.76
CA SER A 226 -71.04 -36.69 -3.72
C SER A 226 -70.59 -36.46 -2.27
N SER A 227 -70.83 -35.24 -1.77
CA SER A 227 -71.84 -34.89 -0.73
C SER A 227 -71.21 -34.82 0.66
N SER A 228 -71.37 -33.80 1.52
CA SER A 228 -72.47 -32.87 1.77
C SER A 228 -71.98 -31.66 2.60
N ALA A 229 -72.57 -30.49 2.34
CA ALA A 229 -73.08 -29.42 3.25
C ALA A 229 -72.46 -29.27 4.67
N ALA A 230 -72.23 -28.09 5.26
CA ALA A 230 -72.58 -26.68 5.02
C ALA A 230 -71.58 -25.85 5.89
N ILE A 231 -71.39 -24.54 5.75
CA ILE A 231 -72.32 -23.49 6.19
C ILE A 231 -71.82 -22.14 5.65
N SER A 232 -72.77 -21.39 5.07
CA SER A 232 -72.91 -19.94 4.84
C SER A 232 -71.67 -19.04 4.86
N GLY A 233 -71.52 -18.06 3.97
CA GLY A 233 -72.50 -17.40 3.13
C GLY A 233 -71.91 -16.05 2.71
N SER A 234 -71.84 -15.89 1.40
CA SER A 234 -71.18 -14.83 0.64
C SER A 234 -71.94 -13.51 0.64
N SER A 235 -71.21 -12.39 0.55
CA SER A 235 -71.42 -11.36 -0.49
C SER A 235 -70.35 -10.26 -0.35
N ARG A 236 -69.90 -9.49 -1.34
CA ARG A 236 -69.89 -9.53 -2.82
C ARG A 236 -68.89 -8.44 -3.23
N SER A 237 -68.07 -8.76 -4.24
CA SER A 237 -67.44 -7.90 -5.26
C SER A 237 -67.69 -6.37 -5.25
N ALA A 238 -66.61 -5.57 -5.34
CA ALA A 238 -66.13 -4.96 -6.60
C ALA A 238 -65.36 -3.63 -6.36
N GLY A 239 -64.20 -3.49 -7.01
CA GLY A 239 -63.82 -2.21 -7.65
C GLY A 239 -62.87 -1.25 -6.91
N THR A 240 -61.77 -0.94 -7.61
CA THR A 240 -61.02 0.33 -7.70
C THR A 240 -59.93 0.68 -6.67
N ALA A 241 -58.72 0.83 -7.24
CA ALA A 241 -57.54 1.64 -6.90
C ALA A 241 -57.63 2.61 -5.70
N ASP A 242 -56.60 2.65 -4.84
CA ASP A 242 -55.47 3.58 -4.92
C ASP A 242 -54.42 3.27 -3.81
N ARG A 243 -53.17 3.62 -4.12
CA ARG A 243 -51.95 3.83 -3.31
C ARG A 243 -51.88 3.46 -1.81
N VAL A 244 -50.73 2.87 -1.46
CA VAL A 244 -49.75 3.15 -0.35
C VAL A 244 -48.82 1.92 -0.39
N GLY A 245 -47.56 2.00 -0.84
CA GLY A 245 -46.45 2.68 -0.17
C GLY A 245 -45.87 1.74 0.90
N GLU A 246 -44.58 1.39 0.80
CA GLU A 246 -43.75 0.53 1.70
C GLU A 246 -43.28 -0.77 1.01
N GLU A 247 -42.00 -1.14 0.94
CA GLU A 247 -40.80 -0.65 1.63
C GLU A 247 -39.57 -0.95 0.76
N CYS A 248 -38.86 0.11 0.38
CA CYS A 248 -37.49 0.02 -0.11
C CYS A 248 -36.63 -0.48 1.05
N PHE A 249 -35.77 -1.47 0.82
CA PHE A 249 -34.82 -1.93 1.81
C PHE A 249 -33.75 -0.84 2.00
N VAL A 250 -34.04 0.11 2.90
CA VAL A 250 -33.12 1.18 3.27
C VAL A 250 -32.07 0.58 4.20
N LEU A 251 -30.86 0.39 3.67
CA LEU A 251 -29.67 0.18 4.50
C LEU A 251 -29.42 1.46 5.31
N PRO A 252 -29.00 1.36 6.59
CA PRO A 252 -28.99 2.47 7.52
C PRO A 252 -28.11 3.63 7.03
N ASP A 253 -28.74 4.80 6.88
CA ASP A 253 -28.10 6.09 6.66
C ASP A 253 -27.10 6.37 7.79
N THR A 254 -25.81 6.19 7.53
CA THR A 254 -24.72 6.91 8.25
C THR A 254 -23.32 6.69 7.65
N VAL A 255 -23.11 5.79 6.67
CA VAL A 255 -21.75 5.49 6.18
C VAL A 255 -21.51 5.78 4.69
N LEU A 256 -22.53 5.75 3.84
CA LEU A 256 -22.38 5.94 2.39
C LEU A 256 -22.97 7.27 1.94
N THR A 257 -22.18 8.03 1.18
CA THR A 257 -22.62 9.30 0.60
C THR A 257 -23.56 9.06 -0.59
N ARG A 258 -24.30 10.10 -0.97
CA ARG A 258 -25.31 10.00 -2.05
C ARG A 258 -24.68 9.59 -3.39
N SER A 259 -23.45 10.04 -3.65
CA SER A 259 -22.65 9.66 -4.81
C SER A 259 -22.34 8.15 -4.81
N MET A 260 -21.88 7.59 -3.68
CA MET A 260 -21.62 6.16 -3.54
C MET A 260 -22.88 5.30 -3.73
N GLN A 261 -23.99 5.71 -3.12
CA GLN A 261 -25.26 4.98 -3.22
C GLN A 261 -25.76 4.92 -4.66
N LEU A 262 -25.60 6.01 -5.43
CA LEU A 262 -25.99 6.06 -6.84
C LEU A 262 -25.20 5.05 -7.68
N LEU A 263 -23.88 4.96 -7.47
CA LEU A 263 -23.01 4.08 -8.24
C LEU A 263 -23.21 2.60 -7.90
N LEU A 264 -23.47 2.30 -6.63
CA LEU A 264 -23.87 0.95 -6.22
C LEU A 264 -25.21 0.54 -6.86
N ALA A 265 -26.17 1.45 -6.94
CA ALA A 265 -27.45 1.22 -7.61
C ALA A 265 -27.32 1.05 -9.13
N MET A 266 -26.28 1.63 -9.73
CA MET A 266 -25.91 1.42 -11.15
C MET A 266 -25.22 0.07 -11.39
N GLY A 267 -24.95 -0.71 -10.34
CA GLY A 267 -24.36 -2.06 -10.44
C GLY A 267 -22.84 -2.10 -10.36
N PHE A 268 -22.18 -0.98 -10.01
CA PHE A 268 -20.74 -0.98 -9.77
C PHE A 268 -20.40 -1.66 -8.44
N ASN A 269 -19.28 -2.38 -8.41
CA ASN A 269 -18.89 -3.13 -7.21
C ASN A 269 -18.50 -2.18 -6.07
N TYR A 270 -18.83 -2.54 -4.83
CA TYR A 270 -18.60 -1.72 -3.64
C TYR A 270 -17.14 -1.32 -3.46
N ILE A 271 -16.21 -2.25 -3.69
CA ILE A 271 -14.77 -1.97 -3.60
C ILE A 271 -14.34 -0.92 -4.62
N GLN A 272 -14.83 -1.01 -5.86
CA GLN A 272 -14.48 -0.06 -6.92
C GLN A 272 -15.08 1.33 -6.64
N VAL A 273 -16.32 1.39 -6.14
CA VAL A 273 -16.98 2.65 -5.76
C VAL A 273 -16.26 3.33 -4.61
N MET A 274 -15.80 2.58 -3.60
CA MET A 274 -15.01 3.11 -2.49
C MET A 274 -13.64 3.63 -2.94
N GLU A 275 -13.00 2.93 -3.88
CA GLU A 275 -11.73 3.37 -4.47
C GLU A 275 -11.90 4.65 -5.29
N ALA A 276 -12.90 4.69 -6.19
CA ALA A 276 -13.24 5.88 -6.97
C ALA A 276 -13.56 7.07 -6.06
N TYR A 277 -14.27 6.84 -4.95
CA TYR A 277 -14.61 7.89 -4.00
C TYR A 277 -13.38 8.40 -3.25
N SER A 278 -12.44 7.53 -2.90
CA SER A 278 -11.17 7.94 -2.30
C SER A 278 -10.32 8.82 -3.22
N ILE A 279 -10.56 8.77 -4.55
CA ILE A 279 -9.82 9.54 -5.55
C ILE A 279 -10.55 10.84 -5.89
N PHE A 280 -11.85 10.77 -6.19
CA PHE A 280 -12.63 11.88 -6.75
C PHE A 280 -13.59 12.53 -5.74
N GLY A 281 -13.72 11.97 -4.54
CA GLY A 281 -14.68 12.45 -3.53
C GLY A 281 -16.12 12.31 -4.01
N GLU A 282 -16.90 13.39 -3.90
CA GLU A 282 -18.33 13.42 -4.25
C GLU A 282 -18.61 13.64 -5.75
N ASP A 283 -17.58 13.73 -6.60
CA ASP A 283 -17.73 13.96 -8.04
C ASP A 283 -18.13 12.67 -8.80
N VAL A 284 -19.43 12.47 -8.95
CA VAL A 284 -20.03 11.27 -9.56
C VAL A 284 -19.58 11.07 -11.01
N ASP A 285 -19.45 12.13 -11.82
CA ASP A 285 -19.14 11.99 -13.24
C ASP A 285 -17.71 11.47 -13.45
N SER A 286 -16.76 11.97 -12.65
CA SER A 286 -15.38 11.48 -12.63
C SER A 286 -15.28 10.05 -12.10
N MET A 287 -16.07 9.70 -11.08
CA MET A 287 -16.15 8.32 -10.56
C MET A 287 -16.71 7.36 -11.61
N ILE A 288 -17.80 7.71 -12.32
CA ILE A 288 -18.37 6.87 -13.39
C ILE A 288 -17.35 6.64 -14.49
N TYR A 289 -16.67 7.70 -14.93
CA TYR A 289 -15.67 7.61 -15.99
C TYR A 289 -14.55 6.63 -15.61
N TYR A 290 -14.01 6.75 -14.39
CA TYR A 290 -13.02 5.82 -13.85
C TYR A 290 -13.53 4.37 -13.78
N LEU A 291 -14.76 4.17 -13.29
CA LEU A 291 -15.35 2.84 -13.10
C LEU A 291 -15.65 2.14 -14.42
N VAL A 292 -16.07 2.88 -15.45
CA VAL A 292 -16.32 2.34 -16.80
C VAL A 292 -15.00 2.02 -17.51
N GLU A 293 -13.98 2.86 -17.37
CA GLU A 293 -12.68 2.66 -18.00
C GLU A 293 -11.91 1.48 -17.36
N MET A 294 -12.04 1.28 -16.04
CA MET A 294 -11.46 0.14 -15.32
C MET A 294 -12.29 -1.15 -15.42
N GLY A 295 -13.61 -1.06 -15.62
CA GLY A 295 -14.51 -2.21 -15.80
C GLY A 295 -14.51 -2.83 -17.20
N GLY A 296 -13.81 -2.21 -18.17
CA GLY A 296 -13.79 -2.63 -19.57
C GLY A 296 -12.86 -3.79 -19.92
N THR A 297 -12.08 -4.34 -18.98
CA THR A 297 -11.05 -5.36 -19.28
C THR A 297 -11.46 -6.81 -18.98
N GLY A 298 -12.76 -7.10 -18.87
CA GLY A 298 -13.23 -8.42 -18.43
C GLY A 298 -14.50 -8.95 -19.08
N ALA A 299 -14.68 -8.87 -20.40
CA ALA A 299 -15.62 -9.74 -21.13
C ALA A 299 -15.39 -9.76 -22.66
N SER A 300 -15.04 -10.94 -23.18
CA SER A 300 -15.21 -11.44 -24.55
C SER A 300 -14.52 -10.73 -25.73
N ALA A 301 -13.63 -11.49 -26.36
CA ALA A 301 -13.13 -11.31 -27.71
C ALA A 301 -14.23 -11.13 -28.77
N GLY A 302 -13.97 -10.29 -29.77
CA GLY A 302 -14.68 -10.33 -31.06
C GLY A 302 -14.67 -9.03 -31.86
N GLY A 303 -13.65 -8.81 -32.70
CA GLY A 303 -13.83 -8.00 -33.92
C GLY A 303 -12.79 -6.92 -34.21
N SER A 304 -11.83 -7.25 -35.07
CA SER A 304 -11.16 -6.39 -36.06
C SER A 304 -10.84 -4.92 -35.72
N ASN A 305 -9.54 -4.59 -35.68
CA ASN A 305 -8.93 -3.97 -36.87
C ASN A 305 -7.39 -3.96 -36.80
N ARG A 306 -6.80 -4.77 -37.70
CA ARG A 306 -5.46 -4.55 -38.27
C ARG A 306 -5.43 -3.24 -39.06
N ARG A 307 -4.53 -2.32 -38.70
CA ARG A 307 -3.78 -1.45 -39.66
C ARG A 307 -2.40 -1.17 -39.05
N LYS A 308 -1.38 -1.98 -39.35
CA LYS A 308 -0.32 -1.68 -40.35
C LYS A 308 0.02 -0.18 -40.47
N GLY A 309 1.07 0.20 -39.72
CA GLY A 309 2.26 0.93 -40.15
C GLY A 309 2.14 2.22 -40.96
N LYS A 310 2.89 3.24 -40.52
CA LYS A 310 3.87 3.92 -41.37
C LYS A 310 4.89 4.71 -40.54
N ALA A 311 6.16 4.41 -40.79
CA ALA A 311 7.26 5.32 -40.63
C ALA A 311 7.23 6.37 -41.77
N ALA A 312 7.66 7.59 -41.44
CA ALA A 312 8.22 8.64 -42.30
C ALA A 312 8.64 9.73 -41.30
N GLU A 313 9.92 9.92 -41.02
CA GLU A 313 10.97 10.65 -41.76
C GLU A 313 11.40 11.81 -40.86
#